data_AF-A0A6V8ED05-F1
#
_entry.id   AF-A0A6V8ED05-F1
#
_cell.length_a   1.000
_cell.length_b   1.000
_cell.length_c   1.000
_cell.angle_alpha   90.00
_cell.angle_beta   90.00
_cell.angle_gamma   90.00
#
_symmetry.space_group_name_H-M   'P 1'
#
loop_
_entity.id
_entity.type
_entity.pdbx_description
1 polymer ?
#
loop_
_entity_poly.entity_id
_entity_poly.type
_entity_poly.pdbx_seq_one_letter_code
_entity_poly.pdbx_strand_id
1 'polypeptide(L)'
;MTESTLCDNMSQILRIEVRLPDGHWAGEATRNYPNAVLQIIETMPLGRGRGTAQIAAAAELIANLANLSGIEQVNSLGEGKASVTIASGGGGFIKPLRTIG
;
A
#
# COMPACT_ATOMS: atom_id res chain seq x y z
N MET A 1 15.00 47.71 4.88
CA MET A 1 15.31 46.37 5.41
C MET A 1 14.18 45.47 4.96
N THR A 2 14.44 44.59 3.99
CA THR A 2 13.48 43.61 3.48
C THR A 2 13.52 42.39 4.38
N GLU A 3 12.44 42.17 5.13
CA GLU A 3 12.20 40.90 5.83
C GLU A 3 11.83 39.84 4.80
N SER A 4 12.66 38.81 4.67
CA SER A 4 12.33 37.60 3.93
C SER A 4 11.45 36.73 4.82
N THR A 5 10.17 36.60 4.49
CA THR A 5 9.26 35.70 5.20
C THR A 5 9.55 34.24 4.87
N LEU A 6 9.40 33.44 5.93
CA LEU A 6 9.66 32.01 6.09
C LEU A 6 9.08 31.17 4.95
N CYS A 7 9.87 30.24 4.45
CA CYS A 7 9.53 29.30 3.39
C CYS A 7 8.22 28.54 3.66
N ASP A 8 7.12 28.97 3.04
CA ASP A 8 6.00 28.09 2.72
C ASP A 8 6.47 27.13 1.63
N ASN A 9 7.07 26.01 2.03
CA ASN A 9 7.33 24.90 1.13
C ASN A 9 5.98 24.27 0.77
N MET A 10 5.27 24.88 -0.18
CA MET A 10 4.00 24.38 -0.71
C MET A 10 4.18 22.94 -1.15
N SER A 11 3.70 22.00 -0.33
CA SER A 11 3.62 20.59 -0.71
C SER A 11 2.55 20.45 -1.78
N GLN A 12 2.97 20.39 -3.04
CA GLN A 12 2.06 20.01 -4.12
C GLN A 12 1.68 18.54 -3.94
N ILE A 13 0.40 18.27 -3.71
CA ILE A 13 -0.13 16.91 -3.61
C ILE A 13 -0.45 16.40 -5.02
N LEU A 14 0.35 15.45 -5.50
CA LEU A 14 0.08 14.72 -6.74
C LEU A 14 -0.80 13.51 -6.44
N ARG A 15 -1.99 13.43 -7.04
CA ARG A 15 -2.83 12.23 -7.02
C ARG A 15 -2.63 11.44 -8.30
N ILE A 16 -2.18 10.20 -8.18
CA ILE A 16 -2.00 9.27 -9.29
C ILE A 16 -3.01 8.14 -9.14
N GLU A 17 -3.77 7.87 -10.19
CA GLU A 17 -4.67 6.72 -10.25
C GLU A 17 -4.00 5.60 -11.05
N VAL A 18 -3.77 4.47 -10.40
CA VAL A 18 -3.03 3.34 -10.98
C VAL A 18 -3.83 2.06 -10.79
N ARG A 19 -3.96 1.26 -11.85
CA ARG A 19 -4.44 -0.12 -11.73
C ARG A 19 -3.25 -1.01 -11.40
N LEU A 20 -3.21 -1.53 -10.17
CA LEU A 20 -2.20 -2.50 -9.78
C LEU A 20 -2.38 -3.82 -10.56
N PRO A 21 -1.28 -4.52 -10.90
CA PRO A 21 -1.34 -5.81 -11.58
C PRO A 21 -2.22 -6.83 -10.85
N ASP A 22 -2.76 -7.78 -11.60
CA ASP A 22 -3.48 -8.91 -11.01
C ASP A 22 -2.52 -9.72 -10.12
N GLY A 23 -3.01 -10.14 -8.95
CA GLY A 23 -2.20 -10.83 -7.91
C GLY A 23 -1.43 -9.91 -6.96
N HIS A 24 -1.40 -8.60 -7.18
CA HIS A 24 -0.82 -7.66 -6.20
C HIS A 24 -1.77 -7.45 -5.01
N TRP A 25 -1.31 -7.72 -3.79
CA TRP A 25 -2.14 -7.73 -2.58
C TRP A 25 -3.02 -6.47 -2.40
N ALA A 26 -2.42 -5.27 -2.50
CA ALA A 26 -3.16 -4.01 -2.33
C ALA A 26 -4.19 -3.77 -3.45
N GLY A 27 -3.93 -4.29 -4.65
CA GLY A 27 -4.85 -4.21 -5.79
C GLY A 27 -6.01 -5.17 -5.63
N GLU A 28 -5.74 -6.42 -5.22
CA GLU A 28 -6.77 -7.42 -4.91
C GLU A 28 -7.67 -6.96 -3.76
N ALA A 29 -7.08 -6.43 -2.68
CA ALA A 29 -7.82 -5.93 -1.53
C ALA A 29 -8.81 -4.82 -1.93
N THR A 30 -8.37 -3.84 -2.72
CA THR A 30 -9.21 -2.70 -3.11
C THR A 30 -10.17 -3.01 -4.25
N ARG A 31 -9.87 -3.98 -5.13
CA ARG A 31 -10.81 -4.45 -6.16
C ARG A 31 -12.09 -5.06 -5.56
N ASN A 32 -11.97 -5.79 -4.45
CA ASN A 32 -13.12 -6.39 -3.78
C ASN A 32 -13.92 -5.38 -2.94
N TYR A 33 -13.37 -4.19 -2.70
CA TYR A 33 -13.96 -3.13 -1.88
C TYR A 33 -13.76 -1.75 -2.55
N PRO A 34 -14.49 -1.47 -3.65
CA PRO A 34 -14.22 -0.31 -4.51
C PRO A 34 -14.39 1.05 -3.82
N ASN A 35 -15.13 1.10 -2.71
CA ASN A 35 -15.35 2.32 -1.92
C ASN A 35 -14.43 2.42 -0.70
N ALA A 36 -13.57 1.43 -0.46
CA ALA A 36 -12.69 1.41 0.70
C ALA A 36 -11.37 2.11 0.41
N VAL A 37 -10.81 2.72 1.45
CA VAL A 37 -9.47 3.32 1.41
C VAL A 37 -8.51 2.39 2.13
N LEU A 38 -7.49 1.94 1.40
CA LEU A 38 -6.32 1.26 1.95
C LEU A 38 -5.15 2.22 1.92
N GLN A 39 -4.80 2.79 3.06
CA GLN A 39 -3.61 3.64 3.19
C GLN A 39 -2.40 2.78 3.52
N ILE A 40 -1.34 2.89 2.74
CA ILE A 40 -0.03 2.32 3.06
C ILE A 40 0.77 3.40 3.80
N ILE A 41 1.08 3.16 5.07
CA ILE A 41 1.83 4.08 5.94
C ILE A 41 3.32 3.92 5.69
N GLU A 42 3.79 2.68 5.73
CA GLU A 42 5.16 2.30 5.39
C GLU A 42 5.18 0.92 4.74
N THR A 43 6.22 0.66 3.95
CA THR A 43 6.43 -0.65 3.35
C THR A 43 7.92 -0.96 3.23
N MET A 44 8.26 -2.22 3.47
CA MET A 44 9.61 -2.74 3.29
C MET A 44 9.54 -3.89 2.27
N PRO A 45 9.99 -3.67 1.02
CA PRO A 45 10.03 -4.72 0.03
C PRO A 45 11.12 -5.75 0.37
N LEU A 46 10.81 -7.02 0.12
CA LEU A 46 11.74 -8.14 0.25
C LEU A 46 11.87 -8.87 -1.09
N GLY A 47 12.74 -9.88 -1.14
CA GLY A 47 12.98 -10.66 -2.35
C GLY A 47 11.72 -11.36 -2.88
N ARG A 48 11.68 -11.58 -4.21
CA ARG A 48 10.62 -12.35 -4.91
C ARG A 48 9.19 -11.80 -4.73
N GLY A 49 9.05 -10.49 -4.51
CA GLY A 49 7.74 -9.86 -4.34
C GLY A 49 7.12 -10.11 -2.96
N ARG A 50 7.92 -10.53 -1.98
CA ARG A 50 7.58 -10.47 -0.55
C ARG A 50 7.75 -9.06 -0.03
N GLY A 51 7.27 -8.82 1.18
CA GLY A 51 7.50 -7.56 1.89
C GLY A 51 6.73 -7.51 3.20
N THR A 52 6.86 -6.39 3.89
CA THR A 52 5.96 -6.01 4.98
C THR A 52 5.38 -4.63 4.69
N ALA A 53 4.20 -4.36 5.24
CA ALA A 53 3.64 -3.01 5.22
C ALA A 53 2.86 -2.73 6.51
N GLN A 54 2.92 -1.48 6.97
CA GLN A 54 1.92 -0.97 7.89
C GLN A 54 0.86 -0.23 7.10
N ILE A 55 -0.39 -0.49 7.43
CA ILE A 55 -1.55 0.05 6.74
C ILE A 55 -2.54 0.68 7.71
N ALA A 56 -3.39 1.56 7.19
CA ALA A 56 -4.64 1.97 7.80
C ALA A 56 -5.80 1.70 6.84
N ALA A 57 -6.88 1.11 7.35
CA ALA A 57 -8.08 0.78 6.60
C ALA A 57 -9.27 0.53 7.53
N ALA A 58 -10.46 0.45 6.96
CA ALA A 58 -11.65 0.00 7.68
C ALA A 58 -11.51 -1.46 8.13
N ALA A 59 -12.15 -1.82 9.24
CA ALA A 59 -11.97 -3.12 9.90
C ALA A 59 -12.35 -4.30 8.99
N GLU A 60 -13.39 -4.13 8.17
CA GLU A 60 -13.85 -5.11 7.19
C GLU A 60 -12.80 -5.39 6.11
N LEU A 61 -12.06 -4.37 5.67
CA LEU A 61 -10.99 -4.53 4.68
C LEU A 61 -9.80 -5.25 5.32
N ILE A 62 -9.43 -4.88 6.56
CA ILE A 62 -8.35 -5.54 7.31
C ILE A 62 -8.67 -7.02 7.51
N ALA A 63 -9.90 -7.36 7.89
CA ALA A 63 -10.34 -8.74 8.02
C ALA A 63 -10.29 -9.50 6.69
N ASN A 64 -10.57 -8.84 5.57
CA ASN A 64 -10.49 -9.46 4.25
C ASN A 64 -9.05 -9.77 3.80
N LEU A 65 -8.07 -8.95 4.20
CA LEU A 65 -6.67 -9.13 3.79
C LEU A 65 -6.13 -10.52 4.13
N ALA A 66 -6.56 -11.11 5.25
CA ALA A 66 -6.15 -12.45 5.67
C ALA A 66 -6.62 -13.57 4.73
N ASN A 67 -7.60 -13.30 3.86
CA ASN A 67 -8.14 -14.26 2.89
C ASN A 67 -7.45 -14.15 1.51
N LEU A 68 -6.56 -13.19 1.31
CA LEU A 68 -5.89 -12.98 0.04
C LEU A 68 -4.64 -13.86 -0.07
N SER A 69 -4.47 -14.54 -1.21
CA SER A 69 -3.30 -15.38 -1.48
C SER A 69 -1.97 -14.61 -1.46
N GLY A 70 -2.00 -13.30 -1.69
CA GLY A 70 -0.84 -12.41 -1.62
C GLY A 70 -0.41 -12.04 -0.20
N ILE A 71 -1.16 -12.42 0.83
CA ILE A 71 -0.90 -12.09 2.24
C ILE A 71 -0.62 -13.37 3.03
N GLU A 72 0.50 -13.36 3.76
CA GLU A 72 0.92 -14.47 4.63
C GLU A 72 0.38 -14.27 6.05
N GLN A 73 0.34 -13.03 6.53
CA GLN A 73 -0.10 -12.72 7.90
C GLN A 73 -0.66 -11.29 7.99
N VAL A 74 -1.67 -11.11 8.85
CA VAL A 74 -2.23 -9.81 9.22
C VAL A 74 -2.23 -9.70 10.75
N ASN A 75 -1.58 -8.66 11.28
CA ASN A 75 -1.53 -8.35 12.70
C ASN A 75 -2.21 -7.01 12.94
N SER A 76 -3.34 -7.00 13.64
CA SER A 76 -4.02 -5.75 14.01
C SER A 76 -3.16 -4.95 15.00
N LEU A 77 -3.02 -3.65 14.76
CA LEU A 77 -2.30 -2.71 15.62
C LEU A 77 -3.27 -1.81 16.42
N GLY A 78 -4.58 -1.98 16.24
CA GLY A 78 -5.61 -1.10 16.81
C GLY A 78 -5.90 0.13 15.94
N GLU A 79 -6.98 0.85 16.24
CA GLU A 79 -7.34 2.11 15.56
C GLU A 79 -7.45 2.02 14.02
N GLY A 80 -7.90 0.87 13.50
CA GLY A 80 -7.95 0.65 12.05
C GLY A 80 -6.58 0.55 11.39
N LYS A 81 -5.52 0.25 12.16
CA LYS A 81 -4.18 -0.03 11.65
C LYS A 81 -3.85 -1.51 11.73
N ALA A 82 -3.04 -1.98 10.80
CA ALA A 82 -2.52 -3.34 10.81
C ALA A 82 -1.12 -3.40 10.20
N SER A 83 -0.33 -4.38 10.64
CA SER A 83 0.88 -4.82 9.97
C SER A 83 0.58 -6.05 9.13
N VAL A 84 1.01 -6.05 7.87
CA VAL A 84 0.80 -7.16 6.94
C VAL A 84 2.14 -7.72 6.47
N THR A 85 2.24 -9.05 6.46
CA THR A 85 3.33 -9.80 5.84
C THR A 85 2.86 -10.27 4.46
N ILE A 86 3.59 -9.88 3.43
CA ILE A 86 3.24 -10.13 2.02
C ILE A 86 3.93 -11.42 1.57
N ALA A 87 3.14 -12.34 1.04
CA ALA A 87 3.60 -13.64 0.56
C ALA A 87 4.51 -13.52 -0.67
N SER A 88 5.23 -14.59 -1.01
CA SER A 88 6.05 -14.61 -2.22
C SER A 88 5.17 -14.47 -3.46
N GLY A 89 5.52 -13.54 -4.36
CA GLY A 89 4.67 -13.18 -5.50
C GLY A 89 3.48 -12.29 -5.15
N GLY A 90 3.26 -11.94 -3.88
CA GLY A 90 2.12 -11.14 -3.41
C GLY A 90 2.22 -9.65 -3.74
N GLY A 91 3.33 -9.19 -4.31
CA GLY A 91 3.50 -7.80 -4.73
C GLY A 91 3.97 -6.86 -3.63
N GLY A 92 4.98 -7.26 -2.86
CA GLY A 92 5.65 -6.38 -1.89
C GLY A 92 6.33 -5.16 -2.51
N PHE A 93 6.44 -5.11 -3.83
CA PHE A 93 6.83 -3.93 -4.57
C PHE A 93 6.24 -3.96 -5.98
N ILE A 94 5.84 -2.80 -6.51
CA ILE A 94 5.45 -2.66 -7.92
C ILE A 94 6.72 -2.74 -8.75
N LYS A 95 6.96 -3.87 -9.43
CA LYS A 95 8.07 -3.96 -10.38
C LYS A 95 7.84 -2.96 -11.51
N PRO A 96 8.86 -2.20 -11.95
CA PRO A 96 8.79 -1.45 -13.19
C PRO A 96 8.40 -2.40 -14.33
N LEU A 97 7.49 -1.96 -15.20
CA LEU A 97 7.25 -2.66 -16.46
C LEU A 97 8.55 -2.61 -17.25
N ARG A 98 9.27 -3.74 -17.37
CA ARG A 98 10.35 -3.85 -18.36
C ARG A 98 9.69 -3.96 -19.71
N THR A 99 9.71 -2.87 -20.49
CA THR A 99 9.51 -2.96 -21.93
C THR A 99 10.70 -3.74 -22.49
N ILE A 100 10.48 -4.98 -22.91
CA ILE A 100 11.45 -5.72 -23.71
C ILE A 100 11.17 -5.31 -25.16
N GLY A 101 12.09 -4.55 -25.73
CA GLY A 101 12.18 -4.26 -27.16
C GLY A 101 13.18 -5.21 -27.82
#